data_AF-A0AAX2ZFS8-F1
#
_entry.id   AF-A0AAX2ZFS8-F1
#
_cell.length_a   1.000
_cell.length_b   1.000
_cell.length_c   1.000
_cell.angle_alpha   90.00
_cell.angle_beta   90.00
_cell.angle_gamma   90.00
#
_symmetry.space_group_name_H-M   'P 1'
#
loop_
_entity.id
_entity.type
_entity.pdbx_description
1 polymer ?
#
loop_
_entity_poly.entity_id
_entity_poly.type
_entity_poly.pdbx_seq_one_letter_code
_entity_poly.pdbx_strand_id
1 'polypeptide(L)'
;MDVLIDDIPYNLHAMVDIIGMENFLKLSKLYGGTNVYIPVYHRVTMGERNREIARTYNGKNINQLRMKYGMTELQLKRLAGK
;
A
#
# COMPACT_ATOMS: atom_id res chain seq x y z
N MET A 1 18.11 -8.04 -24.65
CA MET A 1 16.74 -8.21 -25.18
C MET A 1 16.15 -6.82 -25.20
N ASP A 2 15.77 -6.32 -26.37
CA ASP A 2 15.18 -4.99 -26.49
C ASP A 2 13.67 -5.19 -26.63
N VAL A 3 12.96 -5.06 -25.50
CA VAL A 3 11.50 -5.21 -25.43
C VAL A 3 10.91 -3.81 -25.50
N LEU A 4 10.00 -3.59 -26.44
CA LEU A 4 9.33 -2.31 -26.62
C LEU A 4 8.06 -2.26 -25.77
N ILE A 5 7.61 -1.05 -25.45
CA ILE A 5 6.36 -0.86 -24.72
C ILE A 5 5.16 -1.43 -25.50
N ASP A 6 5.22 -1.40 -26.84
CA ASP A 6 4.18 -1.93 -27.73
C ASP A 6 4.06 -3.46 -27.70
N ASP A 7 5.07 -4.17 -27.18
CA ASP A 7 5.02 -5.62 -26.94
C ASP A 7 4.15 -5.98 -25.71
N ILE A 8 3.79 -4.99 -24.89
CA ILE A 8 3.05 -5.15 -23.64
C ILE A 8 1.60 -4.73 -23.86
N PRO A 9 0.60 -5.48 -23.36
CA PRO A 9 -0.79 -5.07 -23.39
C PRO A 9 -1.00 -3.66 -22.82
N TYR A 10 -1.74 -2.81 -23.53
CA TYR A 10 -1.93 -1.39 -23.19
C TYR A 10 -2.41 -1.17 -21.74
N ASN A 11 -3.27 -2.04 -21.21
CA ASN A 11 -3.77 -1.96 -19.84
C ASN A 11 -2.68 -2.15 -18.77
N LEU A 12 -1.50 -2.64 -19.15
CA LEU A 12 -0.33 -2.82 -18.28
C LEU A 12 0.71 -1.72 -18.47
N HIS A 13 0.57 -0.80 -19.44
CA HIS A 13 1.52 0.29 -19.67
C HIS A 13 1.68 1.18 -18.43
N ALA A 14 0.57 1.53 -17.77
CA ALA A 14 0.62 2.31 -16.53
C ALA A 14 1.44 1.61 -15.42
N MET A 15 1.47 0.27 -15.39
CA MET A 15 2.33 -0.46 -14.47
C MET A 15 3.80 -0.30 -14.86
N VAL A 16 4.13 -0.41 -16.15
CA VAL A 16 5.48 -0.19 -16.68
C VAL A 16 5.96 1.22 -16.38
N ASP A 17 5.12 2.24 -16.53
CA ASP A 17 5.47 3.64 -16.24
C ASP A 17 5.83 3.84 -14.76
N ILE A 18 5.16 3.13 -13.84
CA ILE A 18 5.39 3.25 -12.40
C ILE A 18 6.66 2.52 -11.97
N ILE A 19 6.90 1.31 -12.48
CA ILE A 19 7.98 0.42 -11.97
C ILE A 19 9.19 0.34 -12.89
N GLY A 20 9.07 0.79 -14.13
CA GLY A 20 10.06 0.65 -15.20
C GLY A 20 10.02 -0.71 -15.91
N MET A 21 10.49 -0.72 -17.16
CA MET A 21 10.54 -1.93 -18.01
C MET A 21 11.31 -3.08 -17.35
N GLU A 22 12.45 -2.80 -16.71
CA GLU A 22 13.26 -3.83 -16.06
C GLU A 22 12.50 -4.58 -14.96
N ASN A 23 11.80 -3.86 -14.07
CA ASN A 23 11.05 -4.48 -12.99
C ASN A 23 9.77 -5.16 -13.49
N PHE A 24 9.15 -4.63 -14.55
CA PHE A 24 8.03 -5.30 -15.20
C PHE A 24 8.43 -6.67 -15.76
N LEU A 25 9.60 -6.77 -16.40
CA LEU A 25 10.11 -8.05 -16.89
C LEU A 25 10.43 -9.03 -15.74
N LYS A 26 10.95 -8.54 -14.60
CA LYS A 26 11.14 -9.36 -13.40
C LYS A 26 9.82 -9.89 -12.85
N LEU A 27 8.77 -9.06 -12.76
CA LEU A 27 7.43 -9.48 -12.36
C LEU A 27 6.84 -10.49 -13.34
N SER A 28 6.97 -10.24 -14.64
CA SER A 28 6.49 -11.15 -15.68
C SER A 28 7.18 -12.51 -15.62
N LYS A 29 8.50 -12.53 -15.34
CA LYS A 29 9.25 -13.77 -15.15
C LYS A 29 8.83 -14.54 -13.90
N LEU A 30 8.48 -13.84 -12.81
CA LEU A 30 8.14 -14.45 -11.54
C LEU A 30 6.67 -14.90 -11.45
N TYR A 31 5.75 -14.09 -11.96
CA TYR A 31 4.30 -14.25 -11.79
C TYR A 31 3.52 -14.45 -13.10
N GLY A 32 4.18 -14.39 -14.26
CA GLY A 32 3.53 -14.54 -15.56
C GLY A 32 2.70 -15.83 -15.66
N GLY A 33 1.47 -15.71 -16.17
CA GLY A 33 0.53 -16.83 -16.28
C GLY A 33 -0.22 -17.18 -14.98
N THR A 34 0.08 -16.52 -13.87
CA THR A 34 -0.67 -16.68 -12.61
C THR A 34 -1.72 -15.60 -12.41
N ASN A 35 -2.69 -15.86 -11.53
CA ASN A 35 -3.68 -14.86 -11.12
C ASN A 35 -3.20 -14.16 -9.84
N VAL A 36 -2.58 -12.98 -9.98
CA VAL A 36 -2.05 -12.20 -8.86
C VAL A 36 -3.06 -11.16 -8.38
N TYR A 37 -3.43 -11.24 -7.11
CA TYR A 37 -4.22 -10.19 -6.46
C TYR A 37 -3.32 -9.04 -6.01
N ILE A 38 -3.61 -7.83 -6.48
CA ILE A 38 -3.02 -6.60 -5.96
C ILE A 38 -3.97 -6.00 -4.92
N PRO A 39 -3.60 -5.95 -3.63
CA PRO A 39 -4.43 -5.35 -2.60
C PRO A 39 -4.61 -3.85 -2.83
N VAL A 40 -5.80 -3.34 -2.49
CA VAL A 40 -6.08 -1.90 -2.48
C VAL A 40 -5.11 -1.16 -1.56
N TYR A 41 -4.70 0.05 -1.97
CA TYR A 41 -3.66 0.84 -1.31
C TYR A 41 -3.84 0.94 0.22
N HIS A 42 -5.06 1.26 0.66
CA HIS A 42 -5.35 1.44 2.09
C HIS A 42 -5.10 0.17 2.92
N ARG A 43 -5.21 -1.04 2.34
CA ARG A 43 -4.95 -2.30 3.06
C ARG A 43 -3.46 -2.52 3.29
N VAL A 44 -2.64 -2.17 2.31
CA VAL A 44 -1.17 -2.27 2.39
C VAL A 44 -0.62 -1.25 3.38
N THR A 45 -1.13 -0.01 3.34
CA THR A 45 -0.63 1.09 4.17
C THR A 45 -1.21 1.11 5.59
N MET A 46 -2.34 0.41 5.83
CA MET A 46 -2.98 0.35 7.14
C MET A 46 -2.02 -0.10 8.25
N GLY A 47 -1.16 -1.07 7.97
CA GLY A 47 -0.24 -1.61 8.95
C GLY A 47 0.77 -0.56 9.45
N GLU A 48 1.25 0.28 8.55
CA GLU A 48 2.17 1.38 8.88
C GLU A 48 1.47 2.43 9.74
N ARG A 49 0.31 2.93 9.27
CA ARG A 49 -0.54 3.88 10.01
C ARG A 49 -0.85 3.40 11.43
N ASN A 50 -1.24 2.13 11.58
CA ASN A 50 -1.60 1.57 12.87
C ASN A 50 -0.40 1.53 13.84
N ARG A 51 0.80 1.21 13.34
CA ARG A 51 2.04 1.26 14.15
C ARG A 51 2.40 2.69 14.52
N GLU A 52 2.21 3.65 13.62
CA GLU A 52 2.41 5.08 13.91
C GLU A 52 1.48 5.53 15.03
N ILE A 53 0.18 5.24 14.93
CA ILE A 53 -0.82 5.55 15.97
C ILE A 53 -0.40 4.99 17.33
N ALA A 54 0.00 3.71 17.38
CA ALA A 54 0.42 3.06 18.61
C ALA A 54 1.67 3.72 19.22
N ARG A 55 2.63 4.15 18.40
CA ARG A 55 3.86 4.83 18.85
C ARG A 55 3.61 6.26 19.32
N THR A 56 2.74 7.00 18.65
CA THR A 56 2.49 8.42 18.92
C THR A 56 1.48 8.63 20.06
N TYR A 57 0.66 7.64 20.40
CA TYR A 57 -0.32 7.79 21.47
C TYR A 57 0.34 7.93 22.84
N ASN A 58 0.07 9.06 23.51
CA ASN A 58 0.65 9.39 24.82
C ASN A 58 -0.37 9.33 25.98
N GLY A 59 -1.57 8.79 25.72
CA GLY A 59 -2.66 8.71 26.71
C GLY A 59 -3.52 9.97 26.84
N LYS A 60 -3.09 11.11 26.29
CA LYS A 60 -3.82 12.40 26.36
C LYS A 60 -4.13 13.00 24.99
N ASN A 61 -3.44 12.58 23.93
CA ASN A 61 -3.57 13.12 22.57
C ASN A 61 -4.66 12.47 21.71
N ILE A 62 -5.67 11.85 22.31
CA ILE A 62 -6.69 11.09 21.58
C ILE A 62 -7.46 11.95 20.57
N ASN A 63 -7.84 13.18 20.95
CA ASN A 63 -8.58 14.08 20.06
C ASN A 63 -7.76 14.53 18.85
N GLN A 64 -6.44 14.71 19.03
CA GLN A 64 -5.54 15.05 17.91
C GLN A 64 -5.44 13.90 16.91
N LEU A 65 -5.32 12.66 17.41
CA LEU A 65 -5.29 11.46 16.57
C LEU A 65 -6.62 11.25 15.84
N ARG A 66 -7.76 11.56 16.47
CA ARG A 66 -9.07 11.51 15.80
C ARG A 66 -9.14 12.45 14.61
N MET A 67 -8.67 13.69 14.77
CA MET A 67 -8.65 14.67 13.67
C MET A 67 -7.66 14.30 12.57
N LYS A 68 -6.46 13.82 12.94
CA LYS A 68 -5.41 13.44 11.97
C LYS A 68 -5.83 12.25 11.11
N TYR A 69 -6.41 11.22 11.72
CA TYR A 69 -6.69 9.96 11.01
C TYR A 69 -8.16 9.75 10.66
N GLY A 70 -9.06 10.64 11.08
CA GLY A 70 -10.50 10.50 10.87
C GLY A 70 -11.10 9.26 11.56
N MET A 71 -10.48 8.79 12.64
CA MET A 71 -10.86 7.55 13.33
C MET A 71 -11.66 7.83 14.61
N THR A 72 -12.47 6.86 15.03
CA THR A 72 -13.16 6.93 16.31
C THR A 72 -12.18 6.72 17.47
N GLU A 73 -12.53 7.27 18.63
CA GLU A 73 -11.76 7.05 19.87
C GLU A 73 -11.58 5.57 20.19
N LEU A 74 -12.63 4.76 20.02
CA LEU A 74 -12.58 3.32 20.26
C LEU A 74 -11.57 2.61 19.36
N GLN A 75 -11.54 2.95 18.06
CA GLN A 75 -10.56 2.37 17.13
C GLN A 75 -9.13 2.76 17.51
N LEU A 76 -8.91 4.01 17.89
CA LEU A 76 -7.59 4.50 18.28
C LEU A 76 -7.09 3.85 19.59
N LYS A 77 -7.97 3.69 20.59
CA LYS A 77 -7.65 2.99 21.85
C LYS A 77 -7.26 1.53 21.61
N ARG A 78 -8.06 0.80 20.82
CA ARG A 78 -7.75 -0.58 20.40
C ARG A 78 -6.39 -0.68 19.72
N LEU A 79 -6.06 0.25 18.82
CA LEU A 79 -4.77 0.27 18.13
C LEU A 79 -3.60 0.60 19.06
N ALA A 80 -3.84 1.44 20.07
CA ALA A 80 -2.85 1.79 21.07
C ALA A 80 -2.67 0.73 22.18
N GLY A 81 -3.41 -0.39 22.13
CA GLY A 81 -3.32 -1.46 23.12
C GLY A 81 -3.87 -1.06 24.49
N LYS A 82 -4.83 -0.12 24.55
CA LYS A 82 -5.51 0.31 25.77
C LYS A 82 -7.02 0.20 25.68
#